data_AF-A0A7Y2EKV7-F1
#
_entry.id   AF-A0A7Y2EKV7-F1
#
_cell.length_a   1.000
_cell.length_b   1.000
_cell.length_c   1.000
_cell.angle_alpha   90.00
_cell.angle_beta   90.00
_cell.angle_gamma   90.00
#
_symmetry.space_group_name_H-M   'P 1'
#
loop_
_entity.id
_entity.type
_entity.pdbx_description
1 polymer ?
#
loop_
_entity_poly.entity_id
_entity_poly.type
_entity_poly.pdbx_seq_one_letter_code
_entity_poly.pdbx_strand_id
1 'polypeptide(L)'
;MKDTSQPASHFYFELSANGENTAFQEVDEVSTAITTRVELKEGENPFKYGIPSLPKNRNLVLKKGRASKSSKLLQWCAACANPETNTREQQSKVNLMLKDSKGK
;
A
#
# COMPACT_ATOMS: atom_id res chain seq x y z
N MET A 1 -13.49 -26.68 -11.36
CA MET A 1 -12.58 -25.81 -10.58
C MET A 1 -11.36 -25.56 -11.46
N LYS A 2 -11.26 -24.39 -12.11
CA LYS A 2 -10.11 -24.03 -12.94
C LYS A 2 -9.43 -22.84 -12.26
N ASP A 3 -8.45 -23.15 -11.42
CA ASP A 3 -7.51 -22.16 -10.92
C ASP A 3 -6.67 -21.69 -12.12
N THR A 4 -6.98 -20.49 -12.59
CA THR A 4 -6.35 -19.94 -13.80
C THR A 4 -5.09 -19.20 -13.34
N SER A 5 -3.92 -19.86 -13.42
CA SER A 5 -2.63 -19.29 -13.00
C SER A 5 -2.02 -18.31 -14.02
N GLN A 6 -2.86 -17.61 -14.80
CA GLN A 6 -2.40 -16.61 -15.77
C GLN A 6 -2.74 -15.21 -15.29
N PRO A 7 -1.79 -14.26 -15.33
CA PRO A 7 -2.07 -12.87 -15.01
C PRO A 7 -3.14 -12.34 -15.97
N ALA A 8 -4.11 -11.61 -15.43
CA ALA A 8 -5.16 -10.99 -16.23
C ALA A 8 -4.53 -10.06 -17.29
N SER A 9 -4.96 -10.19 -18.55
CA SER A 9 -4.44 -9.38 -19.66
C SER A 9 -4.78 -7.90 -19.53
N HIS A 10 -5.86 -7.58 -18.81
CA HIS A 10 -6.26 -6.23 -18.43
C HIS A 10 -6.67 -6.22 -16.97
N PHE A 11 -6.03 -5.36 -16.18
CA PHE A 11 -6.31 -5.17 -14.77
C PHE A 11 -6.33 -3.69 -14.41
N TYR A 12 -7.01 -3.37 -13.31
CA TYR A 12 -6.95 -2.07 -12.66
C TYR A 12 -6.95 -2.26 -11.15
N PHE A 13 -6.60 -1.21 -10.42
CA PHE A 13 -6.63 -1.23 -8.96
C PHE A 13 -7.81 -0.41 -8.46
N GLU A 14 -8.55 -0.95 -7.51
CA GLU A 14 -9.60 -0.23 -6.81
C GLU A 14 -9.16 0.00 -5.36
N LEU A 15 -9.16 1.26 -4.93
CA LEU A 15 -8.96 1.63 -3.54
C LEU A 15 -10.32 1.96 -2.91
N SER A 16 -10.66 1.29 -1.83
CA SER A 16 -11.77 1.66 -0.95
C SER A 16 -11.23 2.44 0.25
N ALA A 17 -11.64 3.70 0.38
CA ALA A 17 -11.27 4.57 1.49
C ALA A 17 -12.43 5.51 1.83
N ASN A 18 -12.69 5.73 3.12
CA ASN A 18 -13.73 6.68 3.58
C ASN A 18 -15.13 6.45 2.97
N GLY A 19 -15.46 5.19 2.66
CA GLY A 19 -16.73 4.81 2.03
C GLY A 19 -16.85 5.18 0.55
N GLU A 20 -15.75 5.52 -0.12
CA GLU A 20 -15.67 5.75 -1.56
C GLU A 20 -14.72 4.73 -2.19
N ASN A 21 -15.14 4.16 -3.32
CA ASN A 21 -14.28 3.31 -4.15
C ASN A 21 -13.75 4.14 -5.32
N THR A 22 -12.43 4.15 -5.48
CA THR A 22 -11.75 4.91 -6.54
C THR A 22 -10.82 4.00 -7.32
N ALA A 23 -10.93 4.01 -8.65
CA ALA A 23 -10.06 3.27 -9.53
C ALA A 23 -8.74 4.04 -9.81
N PHE A 24 -7.63 3.29 -9.85
CA PHE A 24 -6.28 3.77 -10.13
C PHE A 24 -5.66 2.95 -11.27
N GLN A 25 -4.82 3.62 -12.06
CA GLN A 25 -4.12 2.99 -13.19
C GLN A 25 -2.81 2.34 -12.76
N GLU A 26 -2.12 2.95 -11.81
CA GLU A 26 -0.81 2.48 -11.35
C GLU A 26 -0.73 2.59 -9.82
N VAL A 27 -0.12 1.56 -9.23
CA VAL A 27 0.17 1.48 -7.81
C VAL A 27 1.64 1.10 -7.66
N ASP A 28 2.40 1.97 -7.01
CA ASP A 28 3.79 1.75 -6.72
C ASP A 28 4.00 1.49 -5.23
N GLU A 29 5.07 0.75 -4.94
CA GLU A 29 5.66 0.59 -3.60
C GLU A 29 4.80 -0.14 -2.54
N VAL A 30 3.85 -1.00 -2.93
CA VAL A 30 3.22 -1.98 -2.01
C VAL A 30 4.24 -3.08 -1.68
N SER A 31 5.10 -2.84 -0.70
CA SER A 31 6.07 -3.82 -0.22
C SER A 31 6.30 -3.68 1.28
N THR A 32 6.24 -4.82 1.97
CA THR A 32 6.67 -4.96 3.35
C THR A 32 8.04 -5.64 3.35
N ALA A 33 9.06 -4.93 3.84
CA ALA A 33 10.41 -5.46 3.93
C ALA A 33 10.73 -5.83 5.38
N ILE A 34 11.10 -7.10 5.62
CA ILE A 34 11.65 -7.53 6.90
C ILE A 34 13.15 -7.32 6.83
N THR A 35 13.68 -6.41 7.65
CA THR A 35 15.13 -6.21 7.75
C THR A 35 15.68 -7.29 8.67
N THR A 36 16.78 -7.95 8.31
CA THR A 36 17.43 -8.95 9.16
C THR A 36 18.67 -8.34 9.80
N ARG A 37 18.79 -8.42 11.13
CA ARG A 37 20.02 -8.02 11.83
C ARG A 37 20.91 -9.24 12.00
N VAL A 38 22.18 -9.11 11.65
CA VAL A 38 23.21 -10.11 11.94
C VAL A 38 23.89 -9.70 13.23
N GLU A 39 23.75 -10.50 14.28
CA GLU A 39 24.50 -10.31 15.51
C GLU A 39 25.69 -11.27 15.49
N LEU A 40 26.90 -10.71 15.42
CA LEU A 40 28.14 -11.44 15.66
C LEU A 40 28.52 -11.20 17.13
N LYS A 41 28.41 -12.21 17.98
CA LYS A 41 29.07 -12.19 19.28
C LYS A 41 30.54 -12.53 19.06
N GLU A 42 31.44 -11.70 19.58
CA GLU A 42 32.87 -12.03 19.53
C GLU A 42 33.14 -13.30 20.35
N GLY A 43 33.74 -14.31 19.71
CA GLY A 43 34.34 -15.46 20.39
C GLY A 43 33.79 -16.84 20.02
N GLU A 44 32.54 -16.99 19.58
CA GLU A 44 31.99 -18.33 19.33
C GLU A 44 31.02 -18.35 18.14
N ASN A 45 31.25 -19.36 17.27
CA ASN A 45 30.38 -19.85 16.20
C ASN A 45 30.56 -19.24 14.78
N PRO A 46 31.01 -20.03 13.77
CA PRO A 46 31.08 -19.56 12.38
C PRO A 46 29.71 -19.40 11.70
N PHE A 47 28.62 -19.85 12.34
CA PHE A 47 27.27 -19.70 11.82
C PHE A 47 26.69 -18.32 12.17
N LYS A 48 26.42 -17.52 11.12
CA LYS A 48 25.74 -16.23 11.25
C LYS A 48 24.25 -16.44 11.51
N TYR A 49 23.74 -16.00 12.65
CA TYR A 49 22.31 -15.99 12.92
C TYR A 49 21.71 -14.64 12.47
N GLY A 50 20.73 -14.71 11.58
CA GLY A 50 19.94 -13.56 11.17
C GLY A 50 18.67 -13.48 12.00
N ILE A 51 18.54 -12.44 12.83
CA ILE A 51 17.33 -12.21 13.60
C ILE A 51 16.41 -11.28 12.79
N PRO A 52 15.16 -11.68 12.51
CA PRO A 52 14.21 -10.79 11.85
C PRO A 52 13.94 -9.60 12.76
N SER A 53 14.16 -8.39 12.24
CA SER A 53 13.82 -7.15 12.94
C SER A 53 12.41 -6.69 12.56
N LEU A 54 11.98 -5.58 13.16
CA LEU A 54 10.66 -5.00 12.90
C LEU A 54 10.43 -4.77 11.39
N PRO A 55 9.26 -5.15 10.87
CA PRO A 55 8.93 -4.95 9.47
C PRO A 55 8.86 -3.45 9.17
N LYS A 56 9.53 -3.03 8.08
CA LYS A 56 9.42 -1.66 7.55
C LYS A 56 8.45 -1.69 6.38
N ASN A 57 7.37 -0.92 6.51
CA ASN A 57 6.44 -0.68 5.41
C ASN A 57 6.95 0.48 4.56
N ARG A 58 6.85 0.34 3.25
CA ARG A 58 7.12 1.43 2.30
C ARG A 58 5.88 2.31 2.12
N ASN A 59 6.10 3.49 1.55
CA ASN A 59 5.02 4.43 1.27
C ASN A 59 4.19 3.92 0.10
N LEU A 60 2.86 3.96 0.23
CA LEU A 60 1.96 3.61 -0.86
C LEU A 60 1.84 4.81 -1.81
N VAL A 61 2.19 4.62 -3.09
CA VAL A 61 2.05 5.66 -4.12
C VAL A 61 0.99 5.25 -5.14
N LEU A 62 -0.04 6.07 -5.29
CA LEU A 62 -1.18 5.82 -6.18
C LEU A 62 -1.26 6.89 -7.26
N LYS A 63 -1.35 6.48 -8.53
CA LYS A 63 -1.44 7.42 -9.67
C LYS A 63 -2.74 7.21 -10.44
N LYS A 64 -3.39 8.32 -10.79
CA LYS A 64 -4.57 8.34 -11.67
C LYS A 64 -4.59 9.57 -12.57
N GLY A 65 -5.15 9.43 -13.77
CA GLY A 65 -5.19 10.51 -14.75
C GLY A 65 -6.23 11.60 -14.49
N ARG A 66 -7.43 11.24 -14.00
CA ARG A 66 -8.50 12.21 -13.67
C ARG A 66 -9.14 11.90 -12.33
N ALA A 67 -9.51 12.97 -11.62
CA ALA A 67 -10.22 12.90 -10.36
C ALA A 67 -11.44 13.83 -10.40
N SER A 68 -12.56 13.40 -9.83
CA SER A 68 -13.68 14.30 -9.56
C SER A 68 -13.31 15.24 -8.42
N LYS A 69 -13.64 16.53 -8.55
CA LYS A 69 -13.47 17.51 -7.46
C LYS A 69 -14.32 17.19 -6.22
N SER A 70 -15.37 16.38 -6.41
CA SER A 70 -16.27 15.90 -5.35
C SER A 70 -15.79 14.61 -4.67
N SER A 71 -14.61 14.08 -5.02
CA SER A 71 -14.08 12.87 -4.39
C SER A 71 -13.73 13.14 -2.93
N LYS A 72 -14.31 12.35 -2.02
CA LYS A 72 -14.02 12.36 -0.58
C LYS A 72 -12.58 11.96 -0.32
N LEU A 73 -12.03 11.07 -1.14
CA LEU A 73 -10.62 10.69 -1.06
C LEU A 73 -9.70 11.89 -1.28
N LEU A 74 -9.96 12.71 -2.31
CA LEU A 74 -9.16 13.91 -2.55
C LEU A 74 -9.34 14.98 -1.47
N GLN A 75 -10.56 15.16 -0.98
CA GLN A 75 -10.82 16.08 0.13
C GLN A 75 -10.07 15.66 1.40
N TRP A 76 -10.04 14.35 1.68
CA TRP A 76 -9.25 13.79 2.77
C TRP A 76 -7.74 14.03 2.58
N CYS A 77 -7.19 13.73 1.39
CA CYS A 77 -5.78 14.03 1.10
C CYS A 77 -5.45 15.53 1.22
N ALA A 78 -6.34 16.40 0.75
CA ALA A 78 -6.16 17.86 0.83
C ALA A 78 -6.23 18.38 2.28
N ALA A 79 -7.12 17.83 3.09
CA ALA A 79 -7.21 18.15 4.52
C ALA A 79 -5.94 17.73 5.27
N CYS A 80 -5.38 16.55 4.95
CA CYS A 80 -4.13 16.08 5.54
C CYS A 80 -2.90 16.89 5.08
N ALA A 81 -2.92 17.47 3.88
CA ALA A 81 -1.82 18.26 3.36
C ALA A 81 -1.75 19.68 3.96
N ASN A 82 -2.87 20.21 4.46
CA ASN A 82 -2.91 21.55 5.03
C ASN A 82 -2.45 21.56 6.50
N PRO A 83 -1.35 22.26 6.83
CA PRO A 83 -0.80 22.26 8.19
C PRO A 83 -1.74 22.94 9.21
N GLU A 84 -2.58 23.88 8.78
CA GLU A 84 -3.50 24.61 9.66
C GLU A 84 -4.76 23.82 10.04
N THR A 85 -5.12 22.81 9.24
CA THR A 85 -6.27 21.92 9.47
C THR A 85 -5.83 20.60 10.12
N ASN A 86 -4.59 20.52 10.61
CA ASN A 86 -3.99 19.32 11.19
C ASN A 86 -4.53 19.03 12.61
N THR A 87 -5.85 18.94 12.73
CA THR A 87 -6.51 18.35 13.88
C THR A 87 -6.38 16.83 13.76
N ARG A 88 -5.42 16.26 14.50
CA ARG A 88 -5.26 14.83 14.83
C ARG A 88 -5.63 13.87 13.70
N GLU A 89 -4.60 13.42 12.98
CA GLU A 89 -4.51 12.05 12.45
C GLU A 89 -5.84 11.47 11.95
N GLN A 90 -6.34 11.98 10.83
CA GLN A 90 -7.40 11.31 10.10
C GLN A 90 -6.83 10.04 9.44
N GLN A 91 -6.50 9.05 10.26
CA GLN A 91 -6.09 7.74 9.81
C GLN A 91 -7.31 7.04 9.22
N SER A 92 -7.27 6.85 7.91
CA SER A 92 -8.28 6.07 7.20
C SER A 92 -7.75 4.68 6.94
N LYS A 93 -8.58 3.67 7.22
CA LYS A 93 -8.33 2.31 6.72
C LYS A 93 -8.58 2.32 5.22
N VAL A 94 -7.59 1.83 4.48
CA VAL A 94 -7.66 1.73 3.02
C VAL A 94 -7.56 0.26 2.62
N ASN A 95 -8.40 -0.16 1.68
CA ASN A 95 -8.33 -1.49 1.08
C ASN A 95 -8.00 -1.33 -0.40
N LEU A 96 -6.94 -2.00 -0.85
CA LEU A 96 -6.54 -2.02 -2.24
C LEU A 96 -6.85 -3.39 -2.84
N MET A 97 -7.61 -3.40 -3.94
CA MET A 97 -8.01 -4.61 -4.63
C MET A 97 -7.52 -4.56 -6.07
N LEU A 98 -6.87 -5.63 -6.53
CA LEU A 98 -6.63 -5.86 -7.95
C LEU A 98 -7.92 -6.38 -8.57
N LYS A 99 -8.36 -5.74 -9.64
CA LYS A 99 -9.60 -6.06 -10.35
C LYS A 99 -9.32 -6.42 -11.80
N ASP A 100 -9.99 -7.45 -12.29
CA ASP A 100 -10.01 -7.78 -13.72
C ASP A 100 -10.97 -6.88 -14.51
N SER A 101 -10.99 -7.01 -15.84
CA SER A 101 -11.93 -6.29 -16.71
C SER A 101 -13.42 -6.57 -16.44
N LYS A 102 -13.74 -7.57 -15.62
CA LYS A 102 -15.10 -7.93 -15.19
C LYS A 102 -15.42 -7.45 -13.77
N GLY A 103 -14.51 -6.72 -13.13
CA GLY A 103 -14.66 -6.20 -11.78
C GLY A 103 -14.56 -7.26 -10.68
N LYS A 104 -14.01 -8.44 -10.98
CA LYS A 104 -13.72 -9.47 -9.98
C LYS A 104 -12.37 -9.20 -9.34
#